data_AF-A0A928J0S0-F1
#
_entry.id   AF-A0A928J0S0-F1
#
_cell.length_a   1.000
_cell.length_b   1.000
_cell.length_c   1.000
_cell.angle_alpha   90.00
_cell.angle_beta   90.00
_cell.angle_gamma   90.00
#
_symmetry.space_group_name_H-M   'P 1'
#
loop_
_entity.id
_entity.type
_entity.pdbx_description
1 polymer ?
#
loop_
_entity_poly.entity_id
_entity_poly.type
_entity_poly.pdbx_seq_one_letter_code
_entity_poly.pdbx_strand_id
1 'polypeptide(L)'
;MKNIKIISLILCLCMTAFMAVSCATCEHEYEKATLKEAKVLENGIAKYTCKFCNDSYEEEIPATRKIKVLAIGNSFSVDSMEYLWNMCNDAGAEEVVLGNLYVGGCSLDTHYQNITNNKTAYTYYKNTSGKWETTKNVALSTALQEESWDIITIQQVSGDSGRADTYAVLSEIVNYVKENKTNPDAEILWNMTWAYAQNSTHGHFPRYNSDQNTMYSAITDAVQSAVLTNTDIEGVIPTGTAVQNLRSSYVGDTLNRDNSHLSYSQGRYVAAMTWYAYLTGGKVEAVDWVPDEYGYIADDLDAIYEAVNNAIKSPFEATASKFTDKKEITDEERFKALGLDISDYEVLDWEPKVNALYNSTITMKLRDSENAKDGMLPYTIASKMFTKETLPIGSVIIVDYEYQYRPEGWIEENKKNSSSTRPAQVTYPITVIGEDWWENYAFRAINLMHTGVRITLTEEDVNHLRIYVPKA
;
A
#
# COMPACT_ATOMS: atom_id res chain seq x y z
N MET A 1 -25.86 47.05 -31.11
CA MET A 1 -26.44 46.33 -32.26
C MET A 1 -25.55 45.14 -32.59
N LYS A 2 -26.09 43.92 -32.49
CA LYS A 2 -25.55 42.61 -32.96
C LYS A 2 -24.24 42.15 -32.31
N ASN A 3 -24.05 40.91 -31.86
CA ASN A 3 -24.89 39.71 -31.79
C ASN A 3 -24.31 38.79 -30.71
N ILE A 4 -25.19 38.30 -29.86
CA ILE A 4 -24.95 37.24 -28.87
C ILE A 4 -24.88 35.89 -29.61
N LYS A 5 -23.89 35.05 -29.32
CA LYS A 5 -23.92 33.61 -29.60
C LYS A 5 -23.76 32.87 -28.28
N ILE A 6 -24.89 32.49 -27.71
CA ILE A 6 -25.01 31.49 -26.64
C ILE A 6 -24.84 30.13 -27.30
N ILE A 7 -23.85 29.35 -26.86
CA ILE A 7 -23.71 27.94 -27.18
C ILE A 7 -24.58 27.19 -26.18
N SER A 8 -25.73 26.67 -26.63
CA SER A 8 -26.55 25.74 -25.87
C SER A 8 -25.93 24.35 -25.94
N LEU A 9 -25.49 23.83 -24.80
CA LEU A 9 -25.12 22.44 -24.61
C LEU A 9 -26.42 21.63 -24.42
N ILE A 10 -26.76 20.81 -25.42
CA ILE A 10 -27.89 19.86 -25.35
C ILE A 10 -27.38 18.64 -24.57
N LEU A 11 -27.84 18.50 -23.32
CA LEU A 11 -27.65 17.30 -22.54
C LEU A 11 -28.70 16.26 -23.00
N CYS A 12 -28.25 15.22 -23.68
CA CYS A 12 -29.09 14.09 -24.06
C CYS A 12 -29.33 13.21 -22.82
N LEU A 13 -30.38 13.50 -22.06
CA LEU A 13 -30.95 12.56 -21.08
C LEU A 13 -31.77 11.52 -21.85
N CYS A 14 -31.20 10.34 -22.07
CA CYS A 14 -31.96 9.15 -22.43
C CYS A 14 -32.72 8.68 -21.19
N MET A 15 -33.83 9.34 -20.89
CA MET A 15 -34.76 8.94 -19.85
C MET A 15 -35.70 7.90 -20.48
N THR A 16 -35.40 6.62 -20.28
CA THR A 16 -36.37 5.55 -20.55
C THR A 16 -37.57 5.77 -19.65
N ALA A 17 -38.63 6.35 -20.22
CA ALA A 17 -39.92 6.48 -19.56
C ALA A 17 -40.52 5.08 -19.37
N PHE A 18 -40.32 4.49 -18.20
CA PHE A 18 -41.17 3.41 -17.72
C PHE A 18 -42.55 4.03 -17.46
N MET A 19 -43.55 3.70 -18.28
CA MET A 19 -44.93 4.01 -17.97
C MET A 19 -45.32 3.26 -16.69
N ALA A 20 -45.26 3.94 -15.55
CA ALA A 20 -45.90 3.47 -14.34
C ALA A 20 -47.42 3.46 -14.59
N VAL A 21 -48.00 2.27 -14.65
CA VAL A 21 -49.44 2.10 -14.53
C VAL A 21 -49.78 2.46 -13.08
N SER A 22 -50.08 3.74 -12.83
CA SER A 22 -50.51 4.17 -11.50
C SER A 22 -51.87 3.54 -11.21
N CYS A 23 -51.90 2.54 -10.32
CA CYS A 23 -53.11 2.01 -9.75
C CYS A 23 -53.71 3.08 -8.83
N ALA A 24 -54.64 3.89 -9.34
CA ALA A 24 -55.21 5.06 -8.67
C ALA A 24 -56.06 4.74 -7.41
N THR A 25 -56.00 3.51 -6.87
CA THR A 25 -56.83 3.06 -5.74
C THR A 25 -56.10 2.13 -4.76
N CYS A 26 -54.79 1.95 -4.86
CA CYS A 26 -54.05 1.13 -3.90
C CYS A 26 -53.53 1.98 -2.74
N GLU A 27 -53.94 1.69 -1.50
CA GLU A 27 -53.17 2.10 -0.33
C GLU A 27 -51.90 1.25 -0.30
N HIS A 28 -50.75 1.88 -0.53
CA HIS A 28 -49.49 1.15 -0.64
C HIS A 28 -48.96 0.77 0.74
N GLU A 29 -48.77 -0.53 0.95
CA GLU A 29 -47.96 -1.07 2.04
C GLU A 29 -46.75 -1.78 1.42
N TYR A 30 -45.53 -1.30 1.70
CA TYR A 30 -44.31 -1.81 1.10
C TYR A 30 -43.56 -2.75 2.05
N GLU A 31 -43.02 -3.83 1.51
CA GLU A 31 -42.05 -4.72 2.16
C GLU A 31 -40.64 -4.41 1.66
N LYS A 32 -39.69 -4.29 2.59
CA LYS A 32 -38.28 -4.07 2.31
C LYS A 32 -37.57 -5.41 2.11
N ALA A 33 -36.81 -5.52 1.02
CA ALA A 33 -35.81 -6.56 0.81
C ALA A 33 -34.47 -5.90 0.50
N THR A 34 -33.39 -6.30 1.17
CA THR A 34 -32.04 -5.85 0.79
C THR A 34 -31.60 -6.60 -0.46
N LEU A 35 -31.36 -5.87 -1.55
CA LEU A 35 -30.80 -6.43 -2.78
C LEU A 35 -29.28 -6.53 -2.73
N LYS A 36 -28.66 -5.57 -2.03
CA LYS A 36 -27.22 -5.49 -1.83
C LYS A 36 -26.94 -4.84 -0.49
N GLU A 37 -26.20 -5.52 0.38
CA GLU A 37 -25.77 -4.94 1.64
C GLU A 37 -24.78 -3.79 1.39
N ALA A 38 -24.84 -2.76 2.24
CA ALA A 38 -23.86 -1.69 2.22
C ALA A 38 -22.52 -2.19 2.77
N LYS A 39 -21.42 -1.78 2.14
CA LYS A 39 -20.07 -2.00 2.67
C LYS A 39 -19.52 -0.71 3.28
N VAL A 40 -18.25 -0.73 3.66
CA VAL A 40 -17.56 0.42 4.25
C VAL A 40 -17.56 1.62 3.32
N LEU A 41 -17.30 1.41 2.03
CA LEU A 41 -17.16 2.47 1.02
C LEU A 41 -18.13 2.34 -0.16
N GLU A 42 -19.00 1.33 -0.14
CA GLU A 42 -19.96 1.05 -1.21
C GLU A 42 -21.40 1.07 -0.67
N ASN A 43 -22.26 1.88 -1.29
CA ASN A 43 -23.68 1.92 -0.93
C ASN A 43 -24.36 0.59 -1.25
N GLY A 44 -25.25 0.18 -0.34
CA GLY A 44 -26.18 -0.92 -0.56
C GLY A 44 -27.44 -0.48 -1.28
N ILE A 45 -28.32 -1.42 -1.58
CA ILE A 45 -29.60 -1.17 -2.25
C ILE A 45 -30.70 -1.93 -1.53
N ALA A 46 -31.73 -1.20 -1.08
CA ALA A 46 -32.97 -1.74 -0.56
C ALA A 46 -34.07 -1.61 -1.62
N LYS A 47 -34.80 -2.69 -1.87
CA LYS A 47 -36.00 -2.67 -2.70
C LYS A 47 -37.25 -2.73 -1.84
N TYR A 48 -38.17 -1.82 -2.09
CA TYR A 48 -39.48 -1.77 -1.46
C TYR A 48 -40.51 -2.24 -2.47
N THR A 49 -41.23 -3.32 -2.16
CA THR A 49 -42.27 -3.86 -3.04
C THR A 49 -43.62 -3.82 -2.34
N CYS A 50 -44.62 -3.23 -3.00
CA CYS A 50 -45.96 -3.11 -2.45
C CYS A 50 -46.64 -4.49 -2.41
N LYS A 51 -47.14 -4.88 -1.24
CA LYS A 51 -47.83 -6.16 -1.01
C LYS A 51 -49.04 -6.38 -1.90
N PHE A 52 -49.68 -5.31 -2.36
CA PHE A 52 -51.02 -5.38 -2.97
C PHE A 52 -51.02 -5.13 -4.49
N CYS A 53 -50.11 -4.31 -4.99
CA CYS A 53 -50.09 -3.93 -6.41
C CYS A 53 -48.78 -4.22 -7.12
N ASN A 54 -47.79 -4.79 -6.41
CA ASN A 54 -46.47 -5.12 -6.94
C ASN A 54 -45.68 -3.90 -7.50
N ASP A 55 -46.15 -2.69 -7.20
CA ASP A 55 -45.38 -1.47 -7.39
C ASP A 55 -44.09 -1.54 -6.56
N SER A 56 -42.98 -1.03 -7.08
CA SER A 56 -41.71 -1.09 -6.38
C SER A 56 -40.82 0.09 -6.66
N TYR A 57 -40.04 0.48 -5.66
CA TYR A 57 -38.96 1.44 -5.78
C TYR A 57 -37.72 0.95 -5.03
N GLU A 58 -36.57 1.56 -5.33
CA GLU A 58 -35.30 1.25 -4.69
C GLU A 58 -34.78 2.48 -3.94
N GLU A 59 -34.17 2.26 -2.79
CA GLU A 59 -33.44 3.29 -2.03
C GLU A 59 -32.01 2.83 -1.80
N GLU A 60 -31.09 3.78 -1.81
CA GLU A 60 -29.70 3.53 -1.43
C GLU A 60 -29.59 3.36 0.09
N ILE A 61 -28.85 2.34 0.51
CA ILE A 61 -28.39 2.18 1.89
C ILE A 61 -27.00 2.83 1.95
N PRO A 62 -26.81 3.91 2.72
CA PRO A 62 -25.51 4.58 2.79
C PRO A 62 -24.40 3.62 3.25
N ALA A 63 -23.22 3.75 2.64
CA ALA A 63 -22.01 3.07 3.10
C ALA A 63 -21.75 3.36 4.59
N THR A 64 -21.24 2.38 5.33
CA THR A 64 -21.10 2.50 6.79
C THR A 64 -20.01 3.50 7.19
N ARG A 65 -18.99 3.69 6.35
CA ARG A 65 -17.80 4.52 6.58
C ARG A 65 -16.97 4.09 7.80
N LYS A 66 -17.19 2.90 8.34
CA LYS A 66 -16.53 2.39 9.54
C LYS A 66 -16.07 0.97 9.34
N ILE A 67 -14.89 0.64 9.86
CA ILE A 67 -14.33 -0.70 9.79
C ILE A 67 -13.41 -1.00 10.97
N LYS A 68 -13.66 -2.12 11.65
CA LYS A 68 -12.83 -2.67 12.72
C LYS A 68 -12.34 -4.07 12.34
N VAL A 69 -11.03 -4.24 12.18
CA VAL A 69 -10.41 -5.51 11.72
C VAL A 69 -9.40 -6.02 12.74
N LEU A 70 -9.56 -7.27 13.18
CA LEU A 70 -8.56 -7.99 13.98
C LEU A 70 -7.90 -9.10 13.16
N ALA A 71 -6.58 -9.05 13.00
CA ALA A 71 -5.82 -10.16 12.45
C ALA A 71 -5.23 -11.04 13.56
N ILE A 72 -5.51 -12.35 13.49
CA ILE A 72 -4.83 -13.38 14.29
C ILE A 72 -3.76 -14.00 13.38
N GLY A 73 -2.49 -13.65 13.62
CA GLY A 73 -1.43 -14.08 12.73
C GLY A 73 -0.02 -13.89 13.26
N ASN A 74 0.84 -13.38 12.38
CA ASN A 74 2.29 -13.36 12.55
C ASN A 74 2.90 -12.24 11.67
N SER A 75 4.17 -12.35 11.27
CA SER A 75 4.81 -11.33 10.45
C SER A 75 4.14 -11.09 9.09
N PHE A 76 3.39 -12.04 8.55
CA PHE A 76 2.66 -11.89 7.29
C PHE A 76 1.38 -11.07 7.45
N SER A 77 0.67 -11.17 8.58
CA SER A 77 -0.46 -10.25 8.87
C SER A 77 0.06 -8.84 9.11
N VAL A 78 1.25 -8.68 9.74
CA VAL A 78 1.90 -7.37 9.88
C VAL A 78 2.19 -6.76 8.51
N ASP A 79 2.78 -7.51 7.58
CA ASP A 79 3.02 -7.02 6.22
C ASP A 79 1.72 -6.66 5.48
N SER A 80 0.64 -7.42 5.68
CA SER A 80 -0.65 -7.17 4.99
C SER A 80 -1.38 -5.94 5.51
N MET A 81 -1.20 -5.59 6.80
CA MET A 81 -1.94 -4.51 7.44
C MET A 81 -1.20 -3.16 7.47
N GLU A 82 0.11 -3.14 7.19
CA GLU A 82 0.97 -1.96 7.39
C GLU A 82 0.35 -0.67 6.84
N TYR A 83 -0.18 -0.72 5.61
CA TYR A 83 -0.73 0.44 4.90
C TYR A 83 -2.25 0.53 4.88
N LEU A 84 -2.94 -0.46 5.45
CA LEU A 84 -4.39 -0.58 5.34
C LEU A 84 -5.14 0.62 5.94
N TRP A 85 -4.65 1.15 7.07
CA TRP A 85 -5.29 2.30 7.71
C TRP A 85 -5.27 3.53 6.79
N ASN A 86 -4.12 3.83 6.21
CA ASN A 86 -3.94 4.98 5.34
C ASN A 86 -4.80 4.88 4.08
N MET A 87 -4.85 3.70 3.46
CA MET A 87 -5.70 3.45 2.28
C MET A 87 -7.19 3.62 2.59
N CYS A 88 -7.66 3.07 3.71
CA CYS A 88 -9.05 3.26 4.14
C CYS A 88 -9.37 4.74 4.41
N ASN A 89 -8.48 5.46 5.09
CA ASN A 89 -8.65 6.87 5.40
C ASN A 89 -8.67 7.74 4.12
N ASP A 90 -7.73 7.50 3.20
CA ASP A 90 -7.63 8.22 1.92
C ASP A 90 -8.90 8.05 1.07
N ALA A 91 -9.44 6.83 1.02
CA ALA A 91 -10.70 6.55 0.33
C ALA A 91 -11.96 7.03 1.09
N GLY A 92 -11.80 7.71 2.22
CA GLY A 92 -12.87 8.37 2.95
C GLY A 92 -13.63 7.47 3.93
N ALA A 93 -12.98 6.47 4.54
CA ALA A 93 -13.48 5.86 5.76
C ALA A 93 -13.33 6.84 6.94
N GLU A 94 -14.35 6.95 7.77
CA GLU A 94 -14.41 7.89 8.90
C GLU A 94 -13.88 7.28 10.21
N GLU A 95 -14.06 5.97 10.41
CA GLU A 95 -13.57 5.24 11.59
C GLU A 95 -12.87 3.95 11.16
N VAL A 96 -11.56 3.88 11.38
CA VAL A 96 -10.75 2.70 11.04
C VAL A 96 -10.01 2.24 12.29
N VAL A 97 -10.31 1.03 12.76
CA VAL A 97 -9.62 0.39 13.90
C VAL A 97 -9.00 -0.91 13.44
N LEU A 98 -7.67 -1.00 13.51
CA LEU A 98 -6.94 -2.19 13.15
C LEU A 98 -6.27 -2.79 14.39
N GLY A 99 -6.43 -4.09 14.58
CA GLY A 99 -5.73 -4.90 15.57
C GLY A 99 -4.96 -6.03 14.90
N ASN A 100 -3.75 -6.32 15.37
CA ASN A 100 -2.95 -7.45 14.88
C ASN A 100 -2.30 -8.19 16.05
N LEU A 101 -2.77 -9.41 16.30
CA LEU A 101 -2.20 -10.34 17.26
C LEU A 101 -1.03 -11.09 16.62
N TYR A 102 0.18 -10.69 17.01
CA TYR A 102 1.42 -11.16 16.46
C TYR A 102 2.15 -12.12 17.40
N VAL A 103 2.53 -13.27 16.85
CA VAL A 103 3.63 -14.11 17.33
C VAL A 103 4.52 -14.46 16.14
N GLY A 104 5.84 -14.28 16.27
CA GLY A 104 6.77 -14.58 15.17
C GLY A 104 6.68 -16.04 14.74
N GLY A 105 6.43 -16.29 13.45
CA GLY A 105 6.28 -17.64 12.90
C GLY A 105 5.11 -18.46 13.47
N CYS A 106 4.07 -17.80 14.00
CA CYS A 106 2.92 -18.51 14.60
C CYS A 106 2.18 -19.36 13.56
N SER A 107 2.09 -20.66 13.83
CA SER A 107 1.24 -21.61 13.09
C SER A 107 -0.15 -21.72 13.71
N LEU A 108 -1.10 -22.31 12.98
CA LEU A 108 -2.43 -22.67 13.53
C LEU A 108 -2.29 -23.49 14.82
N ASP A 109 -1.44 -24.51 14.84
CA ASP A 109 -1.17 -25.30 16.05
C ASP A 109 -0.69 -24.42 17.21
N THR A 110 0.18 -23.44 16.95
CA THR A 110 0.66 -22.53 17.99
C THR A 110 -0.47 -21.62 18.51
N HIS A 111 -1.32 -21.10 17.63
CA HIS A 111 -2.52 -20.35 18.02
C HIS A 111 -3.44 -21.20 18.90
N TYR A 112 -3.73 -22.43 18.49
CA TYR A 112 -4.55 -23.36 19.24
C TYR A 112 -3.95 -23.70 20.61
N GLN A 113 -2.64 -23.93 20.69
CA GLN A 113 -1.95 -24.13 21.97
C GLN A 113 -2.00 -22.88 22.87
N ASN A 114 -1.93 -21.68 22.29
CA ASN A 114 -2.07 -20.45 23.06
C ASN A 114 -3.50 -20.26 23.59
N ILE A 115 -4.51 -20.61 22.79
CA ILE A 115 -5.94 -20.57 23.17
C ILE A 115 -6.21 -21.55 24.31
N THR A 116 -5.89 -22.83 24.12
CA THR A 116 -6.18 -23.92 25.08
C THR A 116 -5.51 -23.72 26.43
N ASN A 117 -4.33 -23.08 26.44
CA ASN A 117 -3.58 -22.82 27.66
C ASN A 117 -3.75 -21.37 28.18
N ASN A 118 -4.64 -20.57 27.59
CA ASN A 118 -4.87 -19.15 27.90
C ASN A 118 -3.57 -18.34 28.05
N LYS A 119 -2.64 -18.51 27.10
CA LYS A 119 -1.32 -17.88 27.17
C LYS A 119 -1.38 -16.41 26.76
N THR A 120 -0.69 -15.57 27.53
CA THR A 120 -0.37 -14.18 27.19
C THR A 120 0.85 -14.11 26.26
N ALA A 121 0.79 -14.81 25.13
CA ALA A 121 1.92 -15.01 24.23
C ALA A 121 2.08 -13.93 23.15
N TYR A 122 1.05 -13.12 22.92
CA TYR A 122 0.99 -12.24 21.76
C TYR A 122 1.62 -10.87 22.05
N THR A 123 2.28 -10.31 21.04
CA THR A 123 2.40 -8.85 20.93
C THR A 123 1.20 -8.38 20.12
N TYR A 124 0.47 -7.43 20.67
CA TYR A 124 -0.71 -6.85 20.05
C TYR A 124 -0.37 -5.47 19.50
N TYR A 125 -0.54 -5.31 18.19
CA TYR A 125 -0.42 -4.01 17.53
C TYR A 125 -1.81 -3.44 17.30
N LYS A 126 -2.02 -2.16 17.65
CA LYS A 126 -3.29 -1.45 17.43
C LYS A 126 -3.06 -0.17 16.65
N ASN A 127 -3.92 0.15 15.69
CA ASN A 127 -3.84 1.37 14.90
C ASN A 127 -5.23 1.98 14.71
N THR A 128 -5.41 3.20 15.20
CA THR A 128 -6.65 3.99 15.10
C THR A 128 -6.43 5.37 14.48
N SER A 129 -5.18 5.71 14.12
CA SER A 129 -4.79 7.06 13.72
C SER A 129 -3.71 7.13 12.63
N GLY A 130 -3.41 6.00 12.00
CA GLY A 130 -2.29 5.86 11.05
C GLY A 130 -0.96 5.54 11.73
N LYS A 131 -0.96 5.23 13.03
CA LYS A 131 0.23 4.85 13.79
C LYS A 131 -0.04 3.59 14.61
N TRP A 132 0.91 2.65 14.54
CA TRP A 132 0.85 1.40 15.28
C TRP A 132 1.35 1.57 16.72
N GLU A 133 0.50 1.28 17.69
CA GLU A 133 0.82 1.15 19.11
C GLU A 133 1.07 -0.32 19.46
N THR A 134 1.93 -0.58 20.44
CA THR A 134 2.37 -1.94 20.79
C THR A 134 2.08 -2.27 22.25
N THR A 135 1.37 -3.37 22.48
CA THR A 135 1.18 -3.97 23.80
C THR A 135 1.72 -5.40 23.82
N LYS A 136 2.59 -5.73 24.77
CA LYS A 136 3.19 -7.08 24.88
C LYS A 136 2.44 -7.93 25.90
N ASN A 137 2.64 -9.25 25.79
CA ASN A 137 2.09 -10.25 26.72
C ASN A 137 0.55 -10.21 26.78
N VAL A 138 -0.08 -10.22 25.62
CA VAL A 138 -1.54 -10.19 25.47
C VAL A 138 -2.05 -11.61 25.21
N ALA A 139 -3.18 -11.98 25.79
CA ALA A 139 -3.89 -13.21 25.46
C ALA A 139 -4.84 -12.96 24.28
N LEU A 140 -5.11 -13.99 23.47
CA LEU A 140 -5.98 -13.85 22.29
C LEU A 140 -7.38 -13.34 22.67
N SER A 141 -7.95 -13.85 23.76
CA SER A 141 -9.24 -13.41 24.32
C SER A 141 -9.27 -11.91 24.62
N THR A 142 -8.18 -11.34 25.12
CA THR A 142 -8.12 -9.93 25.49
C THR A 142 -8.30 -9.03 24.27
N ALA A 143 -7.57 -9.28 23.18
CA ALA A 143 -7.72 -8.47 21.97
C ALA A 143 -9.04 -8.78 21.24
N LEU A 144 -9.49 -10.04 21.25
CA LEU A 144 -10.77 -10.43 20.66
C LEU A 144 -11.96 -9.72 21.33
N GLN A 145 -11.88 -9.45 22.64
CA GLN A 145 -12.94 -8.79 23.41
C GLN A 145 -12.80 -7.27 23.49
N GLU A 146 -11.70 -6.70 23.02
CA GLU A 146 -11.39 -5.27 23.20
C GLU A 146 -12.30 -4.37 22.36
N GLU A 147 -12.64 -4.79 21.14
CA GLU A 147 -13.51 -4.05 20.23
C GLU A 147 -14.66 -4.94 19.79
N SER A 148 -15.76 -4.31 19.36
CA SER A 148 -16.78 -4.93 18.53
C SER A 148 -16.24 -5.04 17.10
N TRP A 149 -15.33 -6.00 16.88
CA TRP A 149 -14.70 -6.22 15.57
C TRP A 149 -15.77 -6.49 14.50
N ASP A 150 -15.61 -5.92 13.32
CA ASP A 150 -16.46 -6.21 12.15
C ASP A 150 -15.91 -7.41 11.39
N ILE A 151 -14.59 -7.54 11.34
CA ILE A 151 -13.87 -8.61 10.65
C ILE A 151 -12.78 -9.18 11.56
N ILE A 152 -12.65 -10.50 11.56
CA ILE A 152 -11.57 -11.23 12.22
C ILE A 152 -10.90 -12.14 11.20
N THR A 153 -9.61 -11.92 10.92
CA THR A 153 -8.88 -12.74 9.94
C THR A 153 -7.99 -13.77 10.61
N ILE A 154 -7.90 -14.97 10.06
CA ILE A 154 -6.97 -16.03 10.48
C ILE A 154 -6.07 -16.41 9.30
N GLN A 155 -4.85 -16.88 9.59
CA GLN A 155 -3.93 -17.42 8.59
C GLN A 155 -3.03 -18.52 9.16
N GLN A 156 -2.41 -19.30 8.28
CA GLN A 156 -1.36 -20.26 8.61
C GLN A 156 0.03 -19.60 8.59
N VAL A 157 1.03 -20.26 9.19
CA VAL A 157 2.45 -19.92 9.00
C VAL A 157 2.89 -20.23 7.56
N SER A 158 3.68 -19.36 6.96
CA SER A 158 4.01 -19.43 5.53
C SER A 158 4.73 -20.71 5.09
N GLY A 159 5.45 -21.38 6.00
CA GLY A 159 6.09 -22.66 5.70
C GLY A 159 5.11 -23.81 5.48
N ASP A 160 3.91 -23.71 6.05
CA ASP A 160 2.87 -24.74 6.06
C ASP A 160 1.58 -24.28 5.35
N SER A 161 1.58 -23.07 4.77
CA SER A 161 0.41 -22.50 4.10
C SER A 161 -0.08 -23.33 2.93
N GLY A 162 0.81 -24.06 2.22
CA GLY A 162 0.44 -24.99 1.16
C GLY A 162 0.29 -26.45 1.60
N ARG A 163 0.17 -26.72 2.90
CA ARG A 163 0.12 -28.09 3.45
C ARG A 163 -1.19 -28.32 4.21
N ALA A 164 -2.20 -28.81 3.50
CA ALA A 164 -3.55 -29.02 4.05
C ALA A 164 -3.59 -29.87 5.33
N ASP A 165 -2.66 -30.82 5.50
CA ASP A 165 -2.56 -31.65 6.71
C ASP A 165 -2.27 -30.85 7.99
N THR A 166 -1.74 -29.63 7.87
CA THR A 166 -1.41 -28.75 9.01
C THR A 166 -2.58 -27.87 9.47
N TYR A 167 -3.75 -28.03 8.86
CA TYR A 167 -4.96 -27.24 9.15
C TYR A 167 -5.90 -27.95 10.13
N ALA A 168 -5.48 -29.08 10.70
CA ALA A 168 -6.32 -29.98 11.49
C ALA A 168 -7.03 -29.30 12.68
N VAL A 169 -6.45 -28.23 13.25
CA VAL A 169 -7.00 -27.48 14.40
C VAL A 169 -7.78 -26.21 14.02
N LEU A 170 -8.01 -25.96 12.72
CA LEU A 170 -8.63 -24.73 12.24
C LEU A 170 -10.05 -24.56 12.80
N SER A 171 -10.84 -25.64 12.80
CA SER A 171 -12.22 -25.61 13.29
C SER A 171 -12.29 -25.24 14.77
N GLU A 172 -11.38 -25.72 15.59
CA GLU A 172 -11.29 -25.40 17.01
C GLU A 172 -10.95 -23.92 17.25
N ILE A 173 -10.07 -23.34 16.42
CA ILE A 173 -9.74 -21.91 16.49
C ILE A 173 -10.94 -21.07 16.06
N VAL A 174 -11.61 -21.43 14.96
CA VAL A 174 -12.80 -20.71 14.46
C VAL A 174 -13.94 -20.77 15.48
N ASN A 175 -14.19 -21.95 16.07
CA ASN A 175 -15.19 -22.09 17.13
C ASN A 175 -14.86 -21.22 18.34
N TYR A 176 -13.60 -21.20 18.77
CA TYR A 176 -13.18 -20.33 19.86
C TYR A 176 -13.44 -18.85 19.55
N VAL A 177 -13.13 -18.39 18.34
CA VAL A 177 -13.39 -17.01 17.91
C VAL A 177 -14.90 -16.72 17.92
N LYS A 178 -15.73 -17.61 17.36
CA LYS A 178 -17.19 -17.44 17.34
C LYS A 178 -17.80 -17.35 18.74
N GLU A 179 -17.32 -18.16 19.67
CA GLU A 179 -17.82 -18.19 21.05
C GLU A 179 -17.38 -16.96 21.88
N ASN A 180 -16.31 -16.27 21.46
CA ASN A 180 -15.69 -15.21 22.26
C ASN A 180 -15.68 -13.82 21.60
N LYS A 181 -16.09 -13.70 20.32
CA LYS A 181 -16.27 -12.41 19.66
C LYS A 181 -17.41 -11.63 20.32
N THR A 182 -17.22 -10.33 20.47
CA THR A 182 -18.21 -9.43 21.11
C THR A 182 -19.31 -8.99 20.14
N ASN A 183 -18.98 -8.91 18.84
CA ASN A 183 -19.93 -8.66 17.77
C ASN A 183 -20.39 -10.01 17.17
N PRO A 184 -21.66 -10.42 17.35
CA PRO A 184 -22.18 -11.67 16.80
C PRO A 184 -22.15 -11.70 15.26
N ASP A 185 -22.18 -10.53 14.61
CA ASP A 185 -22.21 -10.37 13.17
C ASP A 185 -20.81 -10.23 12.56
N ALA A 186 -19.73 -10.31 13.36
CA ALA A 186 -18.38 -10.16 12.82
C ALA A 186 -18.03 -11.28 11.85
N GLU A 187 -17.53 -10.95 10.67
CA GLU A 187 -17.11 -11.92 9.66
C GLU A 187 -15.78 -12.58 10.05
N ILE A 188 -15.71 -13.91 9.94
CA ILE A 188 -14.42 -14.62 10.07
C ILE A 188 -13.88 -14.91 8.68
N LEU A 189 -12.74 -14.31 8.35
CA LEU A 189 -12.12 -14.40 7.02
C LEU A 189 -10.77 -15.11 7.07
N TRP A 190 -10.36 -15.68 5.96
CA TRP A 190 -9.03 -16.24 5.79
C TRP A 190 -8.12 -15.29 5.00
N ASN A 191 -6.93 -14.99 5.51
CA ASN A 191 -5.89 -14.33 4.72
C ASN A 191 -5.07 -15.38 3.96
N MET A 192 -5.33 -15.53 2.66
CA MET A 192 -4.53 -16.42 1.81
C MET A 192 -3.20 -15.76 1.48
N THR A 193 -2.14 -16.23 2.13
CA THR A 193 -0.79 -15.66 2.02
C THR A 193 -0.10 -16.00 0.69
N TRP A 194 1.07 -15.40 0.45
CA TRP A 194 1.85 -15.53 -0.78
C TRP A 194 2.90 -16.66 -0.75
N ALA A 195 3.32 -17.09 -1.94
CA ALA A 195 4.52 -17.91 -2.13
C ALA A 195 5.80 -17.07 -1.94
N TYR A 196 6.90 -17.72 -1.55
CA TYR A 196 8.21 -17.09 -1.43
C TYR A 196 8.76 -16.62 -2.79
N ALA A 197 9.75 -15.72 -2.76
CA ALA A 197 10.52 -15.35 -3.95
C ALA A 197 11.18 -16.60 -4.58
N GLN A 198 11.33 -16.64 -5.90
CA GLN A 198 11.90 -17.75 -6.64
C GLN A 198 13.35 -18.05 -6.23
N ASN A 199 14.10 -17.02 -5.82
CA ASN A 199 15.46 -17.15 -5.32
C ASN A 199 15.54 -17.34 -3.79
N SER A 200 14.41 -17.56 -3.11
CA SER A 200 14.36 -17.72 -1.66
C SER A 200 15.25 -18.87 -1.19
N THR A 201 16.03 -18.61 -0.15
CA THR A 201 16.81 -19.62 0.58
C THR A 201 16.13 -20.07 1.87
N HIS A 202 14.84 -19.77 2.04
CA HIS A 202 14.11 -20.11 3.26
C HIS A 202 14.07 -21.64 3.47
N GLY A 203 14.36 -22.10 4.69
CA GLY A 203 14.48 -23.54 4.99
C GLY A 203 13.19 -24.36 4.80
N HIS A 204 12.04 -23.70 4.65
CA HIS A 204 10.75 -24.36 4.33
C HIS A 204 10.46 -24.42 2.83
N PHE A 205 11.16 -23.66 2.00
CA PHE A 205 10.90 -23.64 0.56
C PHE A 205 11.12 -25.00 -0.14
N PRO A 206 12.08 -25.85 0.30
CA PRO A 206 12.21 -27.21 -0.23
C PRO A 206 10.98 -28.10 -0.06
N ARG A 207 10.04 -27.78 0.85
CA ARG A 207 8.74 -28.47 0.96
C ARG A 207 7.91 -28.35 -0.33
N TYR A 208 8.19 -27.32 -1.12
CA TYR A 208 7.54 -26.96 -2.38
C TYR A 208 8.53 -27.04 -3.55
N ASN A 209 9.52 -27.94 -3.46
CA ASN A 209 10.59 -28.11 -4.46
C ASN A 209 11.45 -26.87 -4.73
N SER A 210 11.44 -25.90 -3.80
CA SER A 210 12.07 -24.58 -4.00
C SER A 210 11.61 -23.88 -5.27
N ASP A 211 10.32 -24.03 -5.60
CA ASP A 211 9.69 -23.47 -6.79
C ASP A 211 8.50 -22.59 -6.39
N GLN A 212 8.50 -21.35 -6.87
CA GLN A 212 7.50 -20.35 -6.46
C GLN A 212 6.10 -20.74 -6.90
N ASN A 213 5.95 -21.20 -8.15
CA ASN A 213 4.65 -21.59 -8.70
C ASN A 213 4.10 -22.83 -8.00
N THR A 214 4.95 -23.81 -7.69
CA THR A 214 4.60 -25.00 -6.91
C THR A 214 4.09 -24.62 -5.52
N MET A 215 4.76 -23.68 -4.84
CA MET A 215 4.31 -23.18 -3.54
C MET A 215 2.99 -22.42 -3.65
N TYR A 216 2.83 -21.56 -4.65
CA TYR A 216 1.58 -20.80 -4.88
C TYR A 216 0.40 -21.75 -5.10
N SER A 217 0.52 -22.71 -6.01
CA SER A 217 -0.54 -23.70 -6.28
C SER A 217 -0.85 -24.54 -5.04
N ALA A 218 0.16 -24.95 -4.28
CA ALA A 218 -0.07 -25.69 -3.04
C ALA A 218 -0.85 -24.86 -2.00
N ILE A 219 -0.60 -23.54 -1.91
CA ILE A 219 -1.35 -22.63 -1.04
C ILE A 219 -2.81 -22.54 -1.48
N THR A 220 -3.08 -22.29 -2.76
CA THR A 220 -4.46 -22.20 -3.26
C THR A 220 -5.23 -23.51 -3.08
N ASP A 221 -4.56 -24.65 -3.28
CA ASP A 221 -5.16 -25.98 -3.08
C ASP A 221 -5.44 -26.26 -1.61
N ALA A 222 -4.53 -25.90 -0.70
CA ALA A 222 -4.74 -26.06 0.73
C ALA A 222 -5.90 -25.20 1.24
N VAL A 223 -6.01 -23.95 0.78
CA VAL A 223 -7.15 -23.09 1.14
C VAL A 223 -8.47 -23.67 0.64
N GLN A 224 -8.54 -24.09 -0.62
CA GLN A 224 -9.77 -24.66 -1.17
C GLN A 224 -10.17 -25.98 -0.50
N SER A 225 -9.21 -26.83 -0.13
CA SER A 225 -9.48 -28.16 0.44
C SER A 225 -9.65 -28.18 1.97
N ALA A 226 -9.07 -27.22 2.70
CA ALA A 226 -9.07 -27.22 4.17
C ALA A 226 -9.75 -26.00 4.81
N VAL A 227 -9.78 -24.84 4.15
CA VAL A 227 -10.36 -23.61 4.70
C VAL A 227 -11.81 -23.47 4.25
N LEU A 228 -12.07 -23.55 2.94
CA LEU A 228 -13.42 -23.37 2.38
C LEU A 228 -14.39 -24.50 2.74
N THR A 229 -13.90 -25.58 3.34
CA THR A 229 -14.75 -26.66 3.87
C THR A 229 -15.37 -26.29 5.22
N ASN A 230 -14.87 -25.24 5.89
CA ASN A 230 -15.45 -24.69 7.11
C ASN A 230 -16.43 -23.56 6.77
N THR A 231 -17.73 -23.82 6.94
CA THR A 231 -18.81 -22.87 6.61
C THR A 231 -18.85 -21.62 7.48
N ASP A 232 -18.11 -21.60 8.59
CA ASP A 232 -17.97 -20.45 9.46
C ASP A 232 -16.88 -19.47 9.00
N ILE A 233 -16.12 -19.82 7.95
CA ILE A 233 -15.20 -18.92 7.29
C ILE A 233 -15.92 -18.34 6.08
N GLU A 234 -16.23 -17.05 6.15
CA GLU A 234 -17.15 -16.37 5.23
C GLU A 234 -16.48 -15.94 3.93
N GLY A 235 -15.14 -15.97 3.88
CA GLY A 235 -14.41 -15.66 2.67
C GLY A 235 -12.90 -15.72 2.79
N VAL A 236 -12.24 -15.43 1.68
CA VAL A 236 -10.79 -15.48 1.53
C VAL A 236 -10.30 -14.17 0.93
N ILE A 237 -9.41 -13.48 1.64
CA ILE A 237 -8.67 -12.33 1.10
C ILE A 237 -7.51 -12.89 0.26
N PRO A 238 -7.50 -12.67 -1.08
CA PRO A 238 -6.60 -13.36 -1.99
C PRO A 238 -5.22 -12.68 -2.11
N THR A 239 -4.61 -12.36 -0.97
CA THR A 239 -3.34 -11.62 -0.90
C THR A 239 -2.22 -12.31 -1.70
N GLY A 240 -2.14 -13.64 -1.61
CA GLY A 240 -1.16 -14.44 -2.34
C GLY A 240 -1.30 -14.36 -3.85
N THR A 241 -2.54 -14.32 -4.35
CA THR A 241 -2.82 -14.18 -5.78
C THR A 241 -2.51 -12.77 -6.26
N ALA A 242 -2.81 -11.73 -5.48
CA ALA A 242 -2.45 -10.36 -5.85
C ALA A 242 -0.92 -10.19 -5.97
N VAL A 243 -0.16 -10.77 -5.04
CA VAL A 243 1.31 -10.81 -5.12
C VAL A 243 1.76 -11.59 -6.36
N GLN A 244 1.19 -12.75 -6.65
CA GLN A 244 1.57 -13.55 -7.82
C GLN A 244 1.21 -12.86 -9.15
N ASN A 245 0.09 -12.14 -9.20
CA ASN A 245 -0.29 -11.33 -10.35
C ASN A 245 0.71 -10.20 -10.58
N LEU A 246 1.09 -9.46 -9.53
CA LEU A 246 2.03 -8.35 -9.66
C LEU A 246 3.44 -8.83 -10.07
N ARG A 247 3.88 -10.00 -9.61
CA ARG A 247 5.15 -10.63 -10.06
C ARG A 247 5.20 -10.89 -11.56
N SER A 248 4.05 -11.04 -12.21
CA SER A 248 3.98 -11.28 -13.66
C SER A 248 4.06 -9.98 -14.50
N SER A 249 4.08 -8.82 -13.85
CA SER A 249 4.30 -7.51 -14.49
C SER A 249 5.80 -7.19 -14.60
N TYR A 250 6.12 -6.01 -15.13
CA TYR A 250 7.48 -5.45 -15.14
C TYR A 250 8.09 -5.31 -13.74
N VAL A 251 7.28 -5.27 -12.67
CA VAL A 251 7.77 -5.22 -11.28
C VAL A 251 8.57 -6.49 -10.95
N GLY A 252 8.19 -7.62 -11.54
CA GLY A 252 8.90 -8.89 -11.40
C GLY A 252 8.93 -9.44 -9.97
N ASP A 253 9.86 -10.36 -9.72
CA ASP A 253 10.00 -11.05 -8.43
C ASP A 253 10.80 -10.23 -7.40
N THR A 254 10.42 -8.95 -7.23
CA THR A 254 11.07 -7.97 -6.34
C THR A 254 10.23 -7.65 -5.10
N LEU A 255 9.08 -8.31 -4.95
CA LEU A 255 8.08 -8.04 -3.91
C LEU A 255 8.45 -8.57 -2.53
N ASN A 256 9.69 -9.01 -2.32
CA ASN A 256 10.17 -9.55 -1.05
C ASN A 256 11.43 -8.81 -0.57
N ARG A 257 11.48 -8.43 0.72
CA ARG A 257 12.68 -7.81 1.33
C ARG A 257 13.71 -8.83 1.80
N ASP A 258 13.26 -10.06 2.00
CA ASP A 258 14.06 -11.19 2.45
C ASP A 258 13.52 -12.47 1.80
N ASN A 259 13.90 -13.63 2.32
CA ASN A 259 13.52 -14.91 1.75
C ASN A 259 12.00 -15.21 1.77
N SER A 260 11.16 -14.44 2.47
CA SER A 260 9.72 -14.75 2.56
C SER A 260 8.80 -13.54 2.80
N HIS A 261 9.27 -12.50 3.48
CA HIS A 261 8.46 -11.34 3.82
C HIS A 261 8.39 -10.33 2.68
N LEU A 262 7.32 -9.54 2.64
CA LEU A 262 7.09 -8.60 1.55
C LEU A 262 8.08 -7.43 1.56
N SER A 263 8.38 -6.84 0.41
CA SER A 263 9.13 -5.59 0.36
C SER A 263 8.38 -4.51 1.15
N TYR A 264 9.10 -3.59 1.80
CA TYR A 264 8.43 -2.48 2.50
C TYR A 264 7.61 -1.62 1.52
N SER A 265 8.00 -1.56 0.26
CA SER A 265 7.33 -0.82 -0.81
C SER A 265 6.17 -1.59 -1.45
N GLN A 266 6.28 -1.96 -2.74
CA GLN A 266 5.23 -2.56 -3.56
C GLN A 266 4.63 -3.83 -2.93
N GLY A 267 5.44 -4.64 -2.24
CA GLY A 267 5.00 -5.88 -1.60
C GLY A 267 3.93 -5.64 -0.54
N ARG A 268 4.25 -4.85 0.51
CA ARG A 268 3.26 -4.49 1.54
C ARG A 268 2.09 -3.69 0.95
N TYR A 269 2.35 -2.85 -0.04
CA TYR A 269 1.31 -2.05 -0.68
C TYR A 269 0.28 -2.89 -1.42
N VAL A 270 0.69 -3.84 -2.28
CA VAL A 270 -0.26 -4.73 -2.97
C VAL A 270 -1.06 -5.58 -1.98
N ALA A 271 -0.44 -6.02 -0.88
CA ALA A 271 -1.12 -6.78 0.15
C ALA A 271 -2.19 -5.95 0.88
N ALA A 272 -1.84 -4.75 1.33
CA ALA A 272 -2.77 -3.83 1.98
C ALA A 272 -3.89 -3.38 1.03
N MET A 273 -3.60 -3.12 -0.24
CA MET A 273 -4.58 -2.77 -1.26
C MET A 273 -5.57 -3.92 -1.51
N THR A 274 -5.10 -5.17 -1.45
CA THR A 274 -5.97 -6.36 -1.56
C THR A 274 -6.93 -6.44 -0.38
N TRP A 275 -6.44 -6.22 0.83
CA TRP A 275 -7.28 -6.14 2.03
C TRP A 275 -8.27 -4.99 1.94
N TYR A 276 -7.81 -3.79 1.57
CA TYR A 276 -8.66 -2.62 1.38
C TYR A 276 -9.81 -2.93 0.41
N ALA A 277 -9.52 -3.41 -0.80
CA ALA A 277 -10.53 -3.66 -1.82
C ALA A 277 -11.53 -4.73 -1.36
N TYR A 278 -11.04 -5.83 -0.77
CA TYR A 278 -11.88 -6.93 -0.31
C TYR A 278 -12.82 -6.49 0.83
N LEU A 279 -12.25 -5.89 1.88
CA LEU A 279 -12.95 -5.59 3.13
C LEU A 279 -13.89 -4.39 2.99
N THR A 280 -13.51 -3.38 2.22
CA THR A 280 -14.29 -2.13 2.14
C THR A 280 -15.28 -2.10 0.98
N GLY A 281 -15.08 -2.94 -0.03
CA GLY A 281 -15.74 -2.81 -1.34
C GLY A 281 -15.30 -1.59 -2.13
N GLY A 282 -14.30 -0.86 -1.65
CA GLY A 282 -13.73 0.30 -2.31
C GLY A 282 -13.01 -0.08 -3.60
N LYS A 283 -13.05 0.83 -4.57
CA LYS A 283 -12.29 0.71 -5.81
C LYS A 283 -10.84 1.05 -5.52
N VAL A 284 -9.90 0.24 -6.03
CA VAL A 284 -8.47 0.47 -5.83
C VAL A 284 -8.02 1.83 -6.38
N GLU A 285 -8.66 2.31 -7.44
CA GLU A 285 -8.41 3.61 -8.08
C GLU A 285 -8.92 4.81 -7.25
N ALA A 286 -9.57 4.57 -6.10
CA ALA A 286 -9.97 5.62 -5.17
C ALA A 286 -8.91 5.91 -4.10
N VAL A 287 -7.77 5.22 -4.15
CA VAL A 287 -6.65 5.37 -3.22
C VAL A 287 -5.46 5.95 -3.97
N ASP A 288 -5.21 7.24 -3.77
CA ASP A 288 -4.06 7.96 -4.33
C ASP A 288 -2.87 7.97 -3.35
N TRP A 289 -3.12 7.64 -2.08
CA TRP A 289 -2.10 7.64 -1.04
C TRP A 289 -1.00 6.61 -1.29
N VAL A 290 0.25 7.09 -1.20
CA VAL A 290 1.47 6.28 -1.12
C VAL A 290 2.32 6.73 0.08
N PRO A 291 3.06 5.82 0.74
CA PRO A 291 3.94 6.20 1.85
C PRO A 291 5.11 7.05 1.36
N ASP A 292 5.39 8.16 2.04
CA ASP A 292 6.47 9.11 1.70
C ASP A 292 7.83 8.43 1.43
N GLU A 293 8.22 7.50 2.30
CA GLU A 293 9.49 6.77 2.19
C GLU A 293 9.58 5.92 0.92
N TYR A 294 8.43 5.47 0.40
CA TYR A 294 8.33 4.65 -0.81
C TYR A 294 7.39 5.29 -1.84
N GLY A 295 7.48 6.62 -2.00
CA GLY A 295 6.63 7.37 -2.93
C GLY A 295 6.72 6.91 -4.39
N TYR A 296 7.79 6.19 -4.75
CA TYR A 296 7.96 5.54 -6.04
C TYR A 296 6.94 4.45 -6.37
N ILE A 297 6.15 3.98 -5.38
CA ILE A 297 5.01 3.09 -5.63
C ILE A 297 4.01 3.73 -6.60
N ALA A 298 3.93 5.06 -6.64
CA ALA A 298 2.99 5.81 -7.48
C ALA A 298 3.04 5.41 -8.96
N ASP A 299 4.22 5.04 -9.49
CA ASP A 299 4.38 4.61 -10.88
C ASP A 299 3.79 3.24 -11.17
N ASP A 300 3.78 2.39 -10.14
CA ASP A 300 3.39 0.99 -10.26
C ASP A 300 1.91 0.80 -9.93
N LEU A 301 1.18 1.89 -9.60
CA LEU A 301 -0.22 1.84 -9.20
C LEU A 301 -1.10 1.16 -10.24
N ASP A 302 -0.93 1.46 -11.52
CA ASP A 302 -1.70 0.81 -12.59
C ASP A 302 -1.52 -0.72 -12.60
N ALA A 303 -0.29 -1.20 -12.41
CA ALA A 303 0.01 -2.63 -12.34
C ALA A 303 -0.49 -3.26 -11.02
N ILE A 304 -0.38 -2.54 -9.91
CA ILE A 304 -0.89 -2.94 -8.60
C ILE A 304 -2.43 -3.05 -8.64
N TYR A 305 -3.12 -2.04 -9.17
CA TYR A 305 -4.57 -2.02 -9.33
C TYR A 305 -5.05 -3.19 -10.19
N GLU A 306 -4.40 -3.43 -11.33
CA GLU A 306 -4.69 -4.61 -12.15
C GLU A 306 -4.49 -5.91 -11.38
N ALA A 307 -3.37 -6.06 -10.68
CA ALA A 307 -3.03 -7.26 -9.93
C ALA A 307 -4.07 -7.56 -8.83
N VAL A 308 -4.49 -6.54 -8.09
CA VAL A 308 -5.51 -6.64 -7.04
C VAL A 308 -6.88 -6.95 -7.64
N ASN A 309 -7.32 -6.18 -8.64
CA ASN A 309 -8.63 -6.40 -9.27
C ASN A 309 -8.74 -7.82 -9.86
N ASN A 310 -7.67 -8.32 -10.49
CA ASN A 310 -7.63 -9.68 -11.00
C ASN A 310 -7.66 -10.72 -9.87
N ALA A 311 -6.98 -10.48 -8.74
CA ALA A 311 -7.02 -11.38 -7.59
C ALA A 311 -8.40 -11.41 -6.92
N ILE A 312 -9.09 -10.28 -6.78
CA ILE A 312 -10.46 -10.23 -6.26
C ILE A 312 -11.41 -11.01 -7.18
N LYS A 313 -11.24 -10.90 -8.49
CA LYS A 313 -12.07 -11.59 -9.49
C LYS A 313 -11.79 -13.10 -9.57
N SER A 314 -10.52 -13.49 -9.48
CA SER A 314 -10.04 -14.86 -9.63
C SER A 314 -9.15 -15.24 -8.44
N PRO A 315 -9.73 -15.44 -7.23
CA PRO A 315 -8.97 -15.52 -5.98
C PRO A 315 -8.05 -16.73 -5.85
N PHE A 316 -8.18 -17.75 -6.69
CA PHE A 316 -7.36 -18.97 -6.63
C PHE A 316 -6.57 -19.21 -7.91
N GLU A 317 -6.52 -18.24 -8.83
CA GLU A 317 -5.85 -18.38 -10.12
C GLU A 317 -5.09 -17.10 -10.46
N ALA A 318 -3.78 -17.23 -10.68
CA ALA A 318 -2.96 -16.10 -11.06
C ALA A 318 -3.30 -15.66 -12.49
N THR A 319 -3.47 -14.36 -12.68
CA THR A 319 -3.71 -13.72 -13.97
C THR A 319 -2.45 -12.96 -14.38
N ALA A 320 -1.91 -13.29 -15.55
CA ALA A 320 -0.76 -12.59 -16.11
C ALA A 320 -1.08 -11.11 -16.35
N SER A 321 -0.19 -10.22 -15.91
CA SER A 321 -0.34 -8.77 -16.07
C SER A 321 -0.17 -8.35 -17.52
N LYS A 322 -0.90 -7.32 -17.94
CA LYS A 322 -0.69 -6.66 -19.23
C LYS A 322 0.47 -5.65 -19.19
N PHE A 323 0.94 -5.28 -18.00
CA PHE A 323 2.04 -4.33 -17.80
C PHE A 323 3.37 -5.07 -17.80
N THR A 324 3.80 -5.58 -18.95
CA THR A 324 5.05 -6.37 -19.07
C THR A 324 6.31 -5.53 -19.21
N ASP A 325 6.17 -4.28 -19.67
CA ASP A 325 7.27 -3.34 -19.88
C ASP A 325 7.02 -2.10 -19.01
N LYS A 326 8.03 -1.70 -18.21
CA LYS A 326 7.91 -0.48 -17.42
C LYS A 326 7.89 0.71 -18.37
N LYS A 327 6.81 1.48 -18.34
CA LYS A 327 6.75 2.73 -19.10
C LYS A 327 7.78 3.70 -18.50
N GLU A 328 8.80 4.06 -19.27
CA GLU A 328 9.66 5.18 -18.90
C GLU A 328 8.83 6.46 -18.94
N ILE A 329 8.66 7.11 -17.79
CA ILE A 329 8.05 8.43 -17.70
C ILE A 329 9.14 9.45 -18.01
N THR A 330 8.99 10.13 -19.14
CA THR A 330 9.91 11.16 -19.59
C THR A 330 9.89 12.38 -18.65
N ASP A 331 10.99 13.13 -18.59
CA ASP A 331 11.04 14.38 -17.81
C ASP A 331 9.94 15.36 -18.26
N GLU A 332 9.62 15.41 -19.56
CA GLU A 332 8.52 16.22 -20.10
C GLU A 332 7.15 15.83 -19.51
N GLU A 333 6.87 14.53 -19.40
CA GLU A 333 5.64 14.05 -18.75
C GLU A 333 5.61 14.41 -17.26
N ARG A 334 6.75 14.35 -16.56
CA ARG A 334 6.85 14.76 -15.14
C ARG A 334 6.60 16.27 -14.98
N PHE A 335 7.15 17.11 -15.86
CA PHE A 335 6.89 18.55 -15.88
C PHE A 335 5.42 18.87 -16.14
N LYS A 336 4.83 18.19 -17.12
CA LYS A 336 3.42 18.36 -17.49
C LYS A 336 2.48 18.00 -16.33
N ALA A 337 2.81 16.99 -15.53
CA ALA A 337 2.05 16.61 -14.34
C ALA A 337 2.02 17.72 -13.27
N LEU A 338 3.03 18.58 -13.23
CA LEU A 338 3.08 19.78 -12.37
C LEU A 338 2.42 21.00 -13.00
N GLY A 339 1.89 20.89 -14.22
CA GLY A 339 1.42 22.04 -14.99
C GLY A 339 2.54 22.96 -15.47
N LEU A 340 3.77 22.46 -15.57
CA LEU A 340 4.95 23.18 -16.05
C LEU A 340 5.29 22.77 -17.49
N ASP A 341 5.90 23.67 -18.25
CA ASP A 341 6.47 23.39 -19.56
C ASP A 341 8.00 23.24 -19.42
N ILE A 342 8.54 22.06 -19.72
CA ILE A 342 9.98 21.79 -19.62
C ILE A 342 10.81 22.71 -20.53
N SER A 343 10.21 23.27 -21.59
CA SER A 343 10.89 24.19 -22.48
C SER A 343 11.18 25.56 -21.87
N ASP A 344 10.53 25.91 -20.75
CA ASP A 344 10.82 27.11 -19.96
C ASP A 344 12.08 26.96 -19.07
N TYR A 345 12.70 25.79 -19.10
CA TYR A 345 13.83 25.43 -18.23
C TYR A 345 15.08 25.06 -19.03
N GLU A 346 16.23 25.17 -18.37
CA GLU A 346 17.51 24.64 -18.86
C GLU A 346 18.12 23.67 -17.85
N VAL A 347 18.85 22.66 -18.35
CA VAL A 347 19.51 21.66 -17.50
C VAL A 347 20.76 22.29 -16.89
N LEU A 348 20.84 22.25 -15.57
CA LEU A 348 21.99 22.72 -14.80
C LEU A 348 23.07 21.63 -14.73
N ASP A 349 24.30 21.97 -15.12
CA ASP A 349 25.46 21.15 -14.78
C ASP A 349 25.74 21.27 -13.27
N TRP A 350 25.40 20.20 -12.55
CA TRP A 350 25.51 20.12 -11.10
C TRP A 350 26.88 19.66 -10.61
N GLU A 351 27.85 19.45 -11.52
CA GLU A 351 29.24 19.06 -11.26
C GLU A 351 29.33 17.83 -10.34
N PRO A 352 28.84 16.66 -10.80
CA PRO A 352 28.83 15.42 -10.04
C PRO A 352 30.25 14.95 -9.68
N LYS A 353 30.41 14.41 -8.47
CA LYS A 353 31.60 13.68 -8.05
C LYS A 353 31.21 12.34 -7.43
N VAL A 354 31.54 11.25 -8.12
CA VAL A 354 31.38 9.88 -7.61
C VAL A 354 32.30 9.64 -6.42
N ASN A 355 31.95 8.67 -5.58
CA ASN A 355 32.73 8.33 -4.38
C ASN A 355 32.89 9.50 -3.40
N ALA A 356 31.91 10.39 -3.36
CA ALA A 356 31.97 11.62 -2.56
C ALA A 356 30.61 11.95 -1.93
N LEU A 357 30.64 12.66 -0.80
CA LEU A 357 29.45 13.14 -0.11
C LEU A 357 29.72 14.43 0.68
N TYR A 358 28.67 15.19 0.91
CA TYR A 358 28.63 16.16 1.99
C TYR A 358 27.94 15.62 3.24
N ASN A 359 28.28 16.17 4.39
CA ASN A 359 27.60 15.87 5.64
C ASN A 359 27.47 17.15 6.45
N SER A 360 26.27 17.72 6.45
CA SER A 360 26.00 19.02 7.04
C SER A 360 26.22 19.06 8.56
N THR A 361 26.20 17.93 9.25
CA THR A 361 26.49 17.87 10.69
C THR A 361 27.98 18.01 11.01
N ILE A 362 28.87 17.95 10.01
CA ILE A 362 30.32 18.03 10.19
C ILE A 362 30.87 19.34 9.63
N THR A 363 30.80 19.54 8.30
CA THR A 363 31.41 20.66 7.60
C THR A 363 30.82 20.81 6.19
N MET A 364 31.00 21.98 5.58
CA MET A 364 30.74 22.24 4.16
C MET A 364 31.82 21.65 3.24
N LYS A 365 32.91 21.09 3.77
CA LYS A 365 33.95 20.48 2.95
C LYS A 365 33.48 19.16 2.35
N LEU A 366 33.61 19.03 1.03
CA LEU A 366 33.36 17.79 0.29
C LEU A 366 34.25 16.66 0.81
N ARG A 367 33.65 15.52 1.11
CA ARG A 367 34.35 14.32 1.60
C ARG A 367 34.50 13.33 0.45
N ASP A 368 35.71 12.84 0.28
CA ASP A 368 36.07 11.82 -0.71
C ASP A 368 37.15 10.89 -0.14
N SER A 369 37.59 9.94 -0.96
CA SER A 369 38.61 8.96 -0.58
C SER A 369 39.99 9.58 -0.26
N GLU A 370 40.26 10.81 -0.72
CA GLU A 370 41.52 11.49 -0.47
C GLU A 370 41.55 12.12 0.93
N ASN A 371 40.40 12.61 1.40
CA ASN A 371 40.34 13.47 2.58
C ASN A 371 39.48 12.92 3.74
N ALA A 372 38.78 11.80 3.54
CA ALA A 372 37.89 11.21 4.54
C ALA A 372 37.89 9.66 4.51
N LYS A 373 37.71 9.06 5.69
CA LYS A 373 37.35 7.64 5.84
C LYS A 373 35.88 7.54 6.20
N ASP A 374 35.02 7.42 5.19
CA ASP A 374 33.57 7.32 5.36
C ASP A 374 33.04 6.15 4.54
N GLY A 375 32.33 5.23 5.21
CA GLY A 375 31.84 3.99 4.60
C GLY A 375 30.72 4.20 3.59
N MET A 376 30.15 5.40 3.52
CA MET A 376 29.10 5.74 2.55
C MET A 376 29.65 6.21 1.20
N LEU A 377 30.93 6.60 1.11
CA LEU A 377 31.50 7.16 -0.12
C LEU A 377 31.19 6.34 -1.37
N PRO A 378 31.36 5.00 -1.40
CA PRO A 378 31.11 4.22 -2.61
C PRO A 378 29.66 4.23 -3.08
N TYR A 379 28.73 4.61 -2.20
CA TYR A 379 27.29 4.55 -2.44
C TYR A 379 26.67 5.94 -2.68
N THR A 380 27.51 6.96 -2.88
CA THR A 380 27.07 8.36 -2.99
C THR A 380 27.79 9.11 -4.11
N ILE A 381 27.03 9.95 -4.82
CA ILE A 381 27.54 10.95 -5.76
C ILE A 381 27.18 12.33 -5.20
N ALA A 382 28.16 13.22 -5.05
CA ALA A 382 27.96 14.56 -4.53
C ALA A 382 27.90 15.61 -5.65
N SER A 383 27.11 16.66 -5.47
CA SER A 383 27.09 17.82 -6.37
C SER A 383 28.13 18.88 -6.03
N LYS A 384 28.17 19.98 -6.77
CA LYS A 384 28.71 21.25 -6.24
C LYS A 384 27.84 21.84 -5.13
N MET A 385 28.37 22.87 -4.47
CA MET A 385 27.62 23.68 -3.52
C MET A 385 26.73 24.68 -4.27
N PHE A 386 25.49 24.82 -3.83
CA PHE A 386 24.49 25.72 -4.37
C PHE A 386 24.16 26.86 -3.41
N THR A 387 23.80 28.00 -3.97
CA THR A 387 23.15 29.13 -3.29
C THR A 387 21.79 29.37 -3.96
N LYS A 388 20.94 30.23 -3.38
CA LYS A 388 19.69 30.66 -4.02
C LYS A 388 19.89 31.35 -5.39
N GLU A 389 21.11 31.80 -5.68
CA GLU A 389 21.46 32.38 -6.99
C GLU A 389 21.75 31.29 -8.02
N THR A 390 22.49 30.25 -7.65
CA THR A 390 22.87 29.16 -8.58
C THR A 390 21.83 28.06 -8.67
N LEU A 391 20.88 28.01 -7.73
CA LEU A 391 19.74 27.10 -7.71
C LEU A 391 18.49 27.88 -7.23
N PRO A 392 17.91 28.71 -8.11
CA PRO A 392 16.83 29.63 -7.75
C PRO A 392 15.51 28.91 -7.43
N ILE A 393 14.63 29.60 -6.71
CA ILE A 393 13.26 29.15 -6.46
C ILE A 393 12.53 28.96 -7.80
N GLY A 394 11.75 27.90 -7.89
CA GLY A 394 11.08 27.45 -9.12
C GLY A 394 11.88 26.41 -9.92
N SER A 395 13.15 26.16 -9.57
CA SER A 395 13.94 25.06 -10.14
C SER A 395 13.30 23.70 -9.83
N VAL A 396 13.57 22.69 -10.65
CA VAL A 396 13.02 21.36 -10.53
C VAL A 396 14.16 20.34 -10.45
N ILE A 397 14.16 19.49 -9.42
CA ILE A 397 15.06 18.34 -9.33
C ILE A 397 14.26 17.11 -9.75
N ILE A 398 14.80 16.34 -10.69
CA ILE A 398 14.26 15.06 -11.11
C ILE A 398 15.25 13.96 -10.74
N VAL A 399 14.80 13.00 -9.93
CA VAL A 399 15.57 11.80 -9.56
C VAL A 399 14.84 10.56 -10.06
N ASP A 400 15.56 9.55 -10.56
CA ASP A 400 14.92 8.30 -10.95
C ASP A 400 14.53 7.49 -9.72
N TYR A 401 13.48 6.69 -9.85
CA TYR A 401 12.76 6.07 -8.73
C TYR A 401 13.59 5.12 -7.86
N GLU A 402 14.61 4.49 -8.43
CA GLU A 402 15.56 3.65 -7.70
C GLU A 402 16.60 4.47 -6.92
N TYR A 403 16.58 5.78 -7.11
CA TYR A 403 17.48 6.73 -6.51
C TYR A 403 16.72 7.70 -5.60
N GLN A 404 17.47 8.25 -4.66
CA GLN A 404 17.05 9.29 -3.74
C GLN A 404 18.19 10.29 -3.64
N TYR A 405 17.88 11.46 -3.11
CA TYR A 405 18.93 12.42 -2.82
C TYR A 405 18.77 13.07 -1.46
N ARG A 406 19.89 13.43 -0.84
CA ARG A 406 19.88 14.26 0.36
C ARG A 406 20.24 15.70 0.00
N PRO A 407 19.35 16.68 0.25
CA PRO A 407 19.68 18.08 0.16
C PRO A 407 20.41 18.51 1.43
N GLU A 408 21.70 18.24 1.57
CA GLU A 408 22.50 18.75 2.69
C GLU A 408 22.42 20.29 2.75
N GLY A 409 22.39 20.88 3.95
CA GLY A 409 22.16 22.33 4.12
C GLY A 409 22.95 22.98 5.25
N TRP A 410 23.37 24.24 5.02
CA TRP A 410 24.08 25.08 5.98
C TRP A 410 23.57 26.52 5.97
N ILE A 411 23.50 27.13 7.16
CA ILE A 411 23.08 28.52 7.36
C ILE A 411 24.28 29.48 7.18
N GLU A 412 25.46 29.07 7.65
CA GLU A 412 26.67 29.88 7.63
C GLU A 412 27.79 29.16 6.88
N GLU A 413 28.59 29.94 6.15
CA GLU A 413 29.68 29.43 5.35
C GLU A 413 30.76 28.75 6.23
N ASN A 414 31.24 27.58 5.79
CA ASN A 414 32.29 26.77 6.43
C ASN A 414 32.05 26.37 7.90
N LYS A 415 30.81 26.47 8.40
CA LYS A 415 30.44 26.01 9.75
C LYS A 415 29.67 24.69 9.70
N LYS A 416 29.71 23.94 10.80
CA LYS A 416 28.80 22.81 11.00
C LYS A 416 27.37 23.33 11.13
N ASN A 417 26.40 22.57 10.65
CA ASN A 417 25.00 22.87 10.88
C ASN A 417 24.59 22.44 12.30
N SER A 418 24.92 23.25 13.31
CA SER A 418 24.58 22.98 14.72
C SER A 418 23.20 23.47 15.15
N SER A 419 22.57 24.29 14.32
CA SER A 419 21.37 25.07 14.68
C SER A 419 20.11 24.57 13.96
N SER A 420 20.21 23.55 13.11
CA SER A 420 19.07 22.94 12.44
C SER A 420 19.25 21.42 12.30
N THR A 421 18.14 20.71 12.15
CA THR A 421 18.12 19.27 11.91
C THR A 421 18.75 18.97 10.55
N ARG A 422 19.57 17.92 10.45
CA ARG A 422 20.10 17.47 9.15
C ARG A 422 18.91 17.12 8.24
N PRO A 423 18.85 17.67 7.02
CA PRO A 423 17.77 17.37 6.09
C PRO A 423 17.61 15.86 5.85
N ALA A 424 16.35 15.42 5.74
CA ALA A 424 16.00 14.05 5.41
C ALA A 424 16.38 13.71 3.96
N GLN A 425 16.32 12.43 3.61
CA GLN A 425 16.38 12.03 2.20
C GLN A 425 15.10 12.47 1.50
N VAL A 426 15.22 12.80 0.21
CA VAL A 426 14.10 13.00 -0.70
C VAL A 426 14.01 11.77 -1.60
N THR A 427 12.87 11.09 -1.51
CA THR A 427 12.55 9.82 -2.18
C THR A 427 11.52 9.99 -3.31
N TYR A 428 11.01 11.20 -3.52
CA TYR A 428 10.08 11.51 -4.59
C TYR A 428 10.81 11.80 -5.91
N PRO A 429 10.25 11.39 -7.05
CA PRO A 429 10.91 11.48 -8.36
C PRO A 429 11.05 12.89 -8.90
N ILE A 430 10.29 13.85 -8.37
CA ILE A 430 10.30 15.24 -8.80
C ILE A 430 10.08 16.17 -7.61
N THR A 431 10.91 17.20 -7.52
CA THR A 431 10.85 18.23 -6.45
C THR A 431 10.90 19.60 -7.09
N VAL A 432 9.88 20.42 -6.85
CA VAL A 432 9.92 21.86 -7.16
C VAL A 432 10.58 22.58 -5.98
N ILE A 433 11.64 23.33 -6.24
CA ILE A 433 12.39 24.07 -5.23
C ILE A 433 11.60 25.33 -4.84
N GLY A 434 11.01 25.28 -3.65
CA GLY A 434 10.37 26.42 -3.00
C GLY A 434 11.19 27.04 -1.86
N GLU A 435 10.61 28.02 -1.16
CA GLU A 435 11.17 28.56 0.08
C GLU A 435 11.22 27.51 1.19
N ASP A 436 10.26 26.58 1.20
CA ASP A 436 10.21 25.43 2.09
C ASP A 436 11.35 24.44 1.84
N TRP A 437 11.75 24.24 0.58
CA TRP A 437 12.94 23.46 0.26
C TRP A 437 14.21 24.18 0.71
N TRP A 438 14.27 25.50 0.66
CA TRP A 438 15.44 26.25 1.13
C TRP A 438 15.49 26.42 2.65
N GLU A 439 14.34 26.45 3.32
CA GLU A 439 14.20 26.77 4.75
C GLU A 439 15.02 28.02 5.12
N ASN A 440 15.89 27.93 6.12
CA ASN A 440 16.83 28.98 6.53
C ASN A 440 18.26 28.74 6.02
N TYR A 441 18.47 27.78 5.12
CA TYR A 441 19.78 27.47 4.58
C TYR A 441 20.22 28.49 3.54
N ALA A 442 21.46 28.95 3.66
CA ALA A 442 22.11 29.80 2.65
C ALA A 442 22.84 28.98 1.60
N PHE A 443 23.27 27.77 1.97
CA PHE A 443 24.04 26.85 1.13
C PHE A 443 23.42 25.47 1.16
N ARG A 444 23.32 24.82 0.00
CA ARG A 444 22.92 23.42 -0.09
C ARG A 444 23.80 22.63 -1.03
N ALA A 445 23.92 21.34 -0.80
CA ALA A 445 24.54 20.39 -1.71
C ALA A 445 23.70 19.11 -1.76
N ILE A 446 23.84 18.36 -2.84
CA ILE A 446 23.05 17.16 -3.09
C ILE A 446 23.96 15.95 -2.99
N ASN A 447 23.53 14.94 -2.23
CA ASN A 447 24.10 13.59 -2.27
C ASN A 447 23.09 12.65 -2.93
N LEU A 448 23.35 12.19 -4.15
CA LEU A 448 22.59 11.14 -4.82
C LEU A 448 22.99 9.77 -4.29
N MET A 449 22.01 8.89 -4.06
CA MET A 449 22.23 7.49 -3.66
C MET A 449 21.07 6.59 -4.07
N HIS A 450 21.26 5.27 -4.03
CA HIS A 450 20.17 4.33 -4.25
C HIS A 450 19.17 4.35 -3.07
N THR A 451 17.90 4.15 -3.36
CA THR A 451 16.83 4.06 -2.35
C THR A 451 16.87 2.69 -1.68
N GLY A 452 16.82 2.66 -0.34
CA GLY A 452 16.67 1.44 0.47
C GLY A 452 17.86 0.46 0.50
N VAL A 453 18.81 0.52 -0.44
CA VAL A 453 19.94 -0.41 -0.57
C VAL A 453 21.26 0.31 -0.76
N ARG A 454 22.37 -0.38 -0.48
CA ARG A 454 23.74 0.13 -0.71
C ARG A 454 24.34 -0.53 -1.93
N ILE A 455 24.19 0.15 -3.07
CA ILE A 455 24.79 -0.24 -4.35
C ILE A 455 25.89 0.75 -4.68
N THR A 456 27.07 0.24 -5.07
CA THR A 456 28.20 1.09 -5.45
C THR A 456 27.84 1.88 -6.70
N LEU A 457 28.01 3.20 -6.63
CA LEU A 457 27.68 4.10 -7.73
C LEU A 457 28.91 4.40 -8.59
N THR A 458 28.63 4.67 -9.86
CA THR A 458 29.55 4.88 -10.96
C THR A 458 29.20 6.18 -11.70
N GLU A 459 30.00 6.54 -12.70
CA GLU A 459 29.72 7.72 -13.55
C GLU A 459 28.44 7.56 -14.37
N GLU A 460 28.00 6.33 -14.67
CA GLU A 460 26.75 6.10 -15.40
C GLU A 460 25.54 6.54 -14.58
N ASP A 461 25.63 6.39 -13.24
CA ASP A 461 24.55 6.67 -12.31
C ASP A 461 24.29 8.16 -12.10
N VAL A 462 25.21 9.03 -12.55
CA VAL A 462 25.04 10.49 -12.56
C VAL A 462 23.75 10.89 -13.30
N ASN A 463 23.42 10.18 -14.37
CA ASN A 463 22.28 10.51 -15.21
C ASN A 463 20.93 10.32 -14.50
N HIS A 464 20.90 9.64 -13.35
CA HIS A 464 19.70 9.42 -12.54
C HIS A 464 19.30 10.62 -11.67
N LEU A 465 20.07 11.71 -11.70
CA LEU A 465 19.66 13.00 -11.14
C LEU A 465 19.88 14.12 -12.15
N ARG A 466 18.80 14.85 -12.42
CA ARG A 466 18.80 16.03 -13.29
C ARG A 466 18.25 17.22 -12.52
N ILE A 467 18.84 18.39 -12.76
CA ILE A 467 18.39 19.64 -12.17
C ILE A 467 18.05 20.59 -13.31
N TYR A 468 16.84 21.13 -13.28
CA TYR A 468 16.33 22.08 -14.24
C TYR A 468 16.16 23.43 -13.55
N VAL A 469 16.75 24.48 -14.10
CA VAL A 469 16.60 25.86 -13.59
C VAL A 469 15.72 26.67 -14.57
N PRO A 470 14.87 27.58 -14.09
CA PRO A 470 14.06 28.43 -14.97
C PRO A 470 14.97 29.28 -15.85
N LYS A 471 14.63 29.41 -17.13
CA LYS A 471 15.30 30.36 -18.02
C LYS A 471 15.04 31.79 -17.56
N ALA A 472 16.06 32.64 -17.70
CA ALA A 472 16.02 34.05 -17.33
C ALA A 472 15.13 34.89 -18.26
#